data_AF-A0AB33HCE3-F1
#
_entry.id   AF-A0AB33HCE3-F1
#
_cell.length_a   1.000
_cell.length_b   1.000
_cell.length_c   1.000
_cell.angle_alpha   90.00
_cell.angle_beta   90.00
_cell.angle_gamma   90.00
#
_symmetry.space_group_name_H-M   'P 1'
#
loop_
_entity.id
_entity.type
_entity.pdbx_description
1 polymer ?
#
loop_
_entity_poly.entity_id
_entity_poly.type
_entity_poly.pdbx_seq_one_letter_code
_entity_poly.pdbx_strand_id
1 'polypeptide(L)'
;MKARFGDLIDYRTCKNSDGEYMAWDMQVAWWAWQAAETDMAVQLANAESKCRYLAGVAAENAALKKAADFATAPDMWIEQADGMLDYRYCEWYVDVLKAAMETPATDAFLAEVRAQGVEMFADHLLCADLDDSIREFAAQLRQEAAQ
;
A
#
# COMPACT_ATOMS: atom_id res chain seq x y z
N MET A 1 42.74 -3.86 -11.53
CA MET A 1 42.50 -2.58 -10.82
C MET A 1 43.77 -1.77 -10.62
N LYS A 2 44.84 -2.30 -10.03
CA LYS A 2 46.07 -1.54 -9.72
C LYS A 2 46.73 -0.82 -10.91
N ALA A 3 46.79 -1.47 -12.07
CA ALA A 3 47.31 -0.84 -13.30
C ALA A 3 46.41 0.27 -13.86
N ARG A 4 45.13 0.30 -13.49
CA ARG A 4 44.13 1.26 -14.02
C ARG A 4 43.88 2.43 -13.08
N PHE A 5 43.97 2.21 -11.77
CA PHE A 5 43.64 3.21 -10.74
C PHE A 5 44.84 3.62 -9.88
N GLY A 6 46.00 2.96 -10.01
CA GLY A 6 47.23 3.34 -9.31
C GLY A 6 47.01 3.54 -7.81
N ASP A 7 47.39 4.71 -7.31
CA ASP A 7 47.31 5.10 -5.90
C ASP A 7 45.97 5.74 -5.51
N LEU A 8 45.00 5.83 -6.43
CA LEU A 8 43.66 6.34 -6.15
C LEU A 8 42.79 5.35 -5.37
N ILE A 9 43.22 4.08 -5.28
CA ILE A 9 42.53 3.04 -4.52
C ILE A 9 43.27 2.79 -3.21
N ASP A 10 42.54 2.81 -2.09
CA ASP A 10 43.06 2.37 -0.81
C ASP A 10 43.08 0.84 -0.73
N TYR A 11 44.29 0.27 -0.85
CA TYR A 11 44.51 -1.18 -0.78
C TYR A 11 44.63 -1.72 0.65
N ARG A 12 44.54 -0.87 1.70
CA ARG A 12 44.56 -1.35 3.09
C ARG A 12 43.39 -2.31 3.28
N THR A 13 43.67 -3.49 3.82
CA THR A 13 42.65 -4.49 4.04
C THR A 13 41.94 -4.28 5.37
N CYS A 14 40.63 -4.35 5.37
CA CYS A 14 39.79 -4.42 6.55
C CYS A 14 39.04 -5.75 6.59
N LYS A 15 38.70 -6.20 7.79
CA LYS A 15 37.93 -7.41 8.02
C LYS A 15 36.46 -7.12 7.71
N ASN A 16 35.85 -7.90 6.83
CA ASN A 16 34.42 -7.80 6.52
C ASN A 16 33.56 -8.57 7.53
N SER A 17 32.24 -8.48 7.42
CA SER A 17 31.28 -9.19 8.29
C SER A 17 31.36 -10.71 8.18
N ASP A 18 31.86 -11.23 7.06
CA ASP A 18 32.04 -12.67 6.82
C ASP A 18 33.38 -13.20 7.35
N GLY A 19 34.20 -12.32 7.94
CA GLY A 19 35.50 -12.65 8.53
C GLY A 19 36.67 -12.68 7.56
N GLU A 20 36.44 -12.41 6.27
CA GLU A 20 37.46 -12.29 5.22
C GLU A 20 38.04 -10.86 5.14
N TYR A 21 39.17 -10.70 4.45
CA TYR A 21 39.84 -9.40 4.31
C TYR A 21 39.62 -8.84 2.90
N MET A 22 39.08 -7.63 2.82
CA MET A 22 38.90 -6.88 1.55
C MET A 22 39.57 -5.51 1.66
N ALA A 23 39.98 -4.92 0.54
CA ALA A 23 40.48 -3.55 0.52
C ALA A 23 39.39 -2.57 0.98
N TRP A 24 39.77 -1.49 1.67
CA TRP A 24 38.83 -0.55 2.28
C TRP A 24 37.82 0.03 1.27
N ASP A 25 38.27 0.40 0.07
CA ASP A 25 37.38 0.91 -0.99
C ASP A 25 36.37 -0.15 -1.46
N MET A 26 36.77 -1.43 -1.51
CA MET A 26 35.84 -2.52 -1.83
C MET A 26 34.80 -2.70 -0.73
N GLN A 27 35.17 -2.51 0.54
CA GLN A 27 34.23 -2.58 1.66
C GLN A 27 33.17 -1.47 1.60
N VAL A 28 33.58 -0.23 1.34
CA VAL A 28 32.67 0.90 1.19
C VAL A 28 31.73 0.70 -0.02
N ALA A 29 32.28 0.24 -1.15
CA ALA A 29 31.48 -0.06 -2.33
C ALA A 29 30.46 -1.19 -2.06
N TRP A 30 30.84 -2.21 -1.30
CA TRP A 30 29.96 -3.30 -0.92
C TRP A 30 28.82 -2.83 0.00
N TRP A 31 29.11 -2.02 1.02
CA TRP A 31 28.06 -1.44 1.87
C TRP A 31 27.10 -0.55 1.09
N ALA A 32 27.62 0.29 0.19
CA ALA A 32 26.80 1.12 -0.66
C ALA A 32 25.90 0.28 -1.58
N TRP A 33 26.44 -0.80 -2.14
CA TRP A 33 25.68 -1.75 -2.94
C TRP A 33 24.59 -2.44 -2.13
N GLN A 34 24.89 -2.95 -0.94
CA GLN A 34 23.90 -3.56 -0.06
C GLN A 34 22.79 -2.59 0.32
N ALA A 35 23.14 -1.37 0.71
CA ALA A 35 22.15 -0.34 1.05
C ALA A 35 21.23 -0.05 -0.14
N ALA A 36 21.80 0.09 -1.34
CA ALA A 36 21.02 0.31 -2.56
C ALA A 36 20.13 -0.88 -2.93
N GLU A 37 20.61 -2.11 -2.73
CA GLU A 37 19.82 -3.33 -2.91
C GLU A 37 18.63 -3.39 -1.94
N THR A 38 18.87 -3.08 -0.66
CA THR A 38 17.79 -3.03 0.35
C THR A 38 16.75 -1.94 0.06
N ASP A 39 17.20 -0.75 -0.35
CA ASP A 39 16.29 0.35 -0.70
C ASP A 39 15.43 0.00 -1.93
N MET A 40 16.04 -0.58 -2.96
CA MET A 40 15.33 -1.05 -4.15
C MET A 40 14.29 -2.13 -3.82
N ALA A 41 14.62 -3.06 -2.92
CA ALA A 41 13.68 -4.10 -2.48
C ALA A 41 12.47 -3.50 -1.74
N VAL A 42 12.69 -2.52 -0.86
CA VAL A 42 11.61 -1.79 -0.18
C VAL A 42 10.74 -1.02 -1.17
N GLN A 43 11.35 -0.31 -2.13
CA GLN A 43 10.62 0.41 -3.17
C GLN A 43 9.76 -0.53 -4.03
N LEU A 44 10.29 -1.69 -4.40
CA LEU A 44 9.58 -2.70 -5.19
C LEU A 44 8.38 -3.26 -4.40
N ALA A 45 8.57 -3.66 -3.14
CA ALA A 45 7.48 -4.15 -2.29
C ALA A 45 6.37 -3.10 -2.11
N ASN A 46 6.74 -1.84 -1.93
CA ASN A 46 5.79 -0.73 -1.85
C ASN A 46 5.02 -0.52 -3.15
N ALA A 47 5.69 -0.61 -4.30
CA ALA A 47 5.05 -0.49 -5.61
C ALA A 47 4.06 -1.66 -5.85
N GLU A 48 4.45 -2.89 -5.52
CA GLU A 48 3.59 -4.07 -5.64
C GLU A 48 2.34 -3.96 -4.77
N SER A 49 2.48 -3.51 -3.53
CA SER A 49 1.34 -3.28 -2.63
C SER A 49 0.41 -2.18 -3.16
N LYS A 50 0.95 -1.06 -3.65
CA LYS A 50 0.14 0.00 -4.31
C LYS A 50 -0.62 -0.54 -5.52
N CYS A 51 0.02 -1.35 -6.37
CA CYS A 51 -0.64 -1.98 -7.52
C CYS A 51 -1.80 -2.89 -7.09
N ARG A 52 -1.64 -3.67 -6.00
CA ARG A 52 -2.71 -4.51 -5.45
C ARG A 52 -3.91 -3.68 -4.97
N TYR A 53 -3.67 -2.60 -4.21
CA TYR A 53 -4.75 -1.70 -3.79
C TYR A 53 -5.47 -1.05 -4.98
N LEU A 54 -4.72 -0.54 -5.96
CA LEU A 54 -5.30 0.07 -7.16
C LEU A 54 -6.18 -0.91 -7.93
N ALA A 55 -5.76 -2.18 -8.06
CA ALA A 55 -6.56 -3.20 -8.72
C ALA A 55 -7.87 -3.48 -7.96
N GLY A 56 -7.83 -3.56 -6.63
CA GLY A 56 -9.02 -3.73 -5.80
C GLY A 56 -9.99 -2.54 -5.89
N VAL A 57 -9.47 -1.32 -5.70
CA VAL A 57 -10.25 -0.08 -5.80
C VAL A 57 -10.84 0.11 -7.20
N ALA A 58 -10.12 -0.29 -8.26
CA ALA A 58 -10.66 -0.26 -9.62
C ALA A 58 -11.83 -1.23 -9.81
N ALA A 59 -11.77 -2.42 -9.20
CA ALA A 59 -12.86 -3.39 -9.23
C ALA A 59 -14.10 -2.87 -8.49
N GLU A 60 -13.92 -2.27 -7.31
CA GLU A 60 -14.99 -1.63 -6.53
C GLU A 60 -15.64 -0.49 -7.30
N ASN A 61 -14.84 0.40 -7.90
CA ASN A 61 -15.34 1.49 -8.74
C ASN A 61 -16.14 0.97 -9.93
N ALA A 62 -15.73 -0.14 -10.54
CA ALA A 62 -16.50 -0.78 -11.61
C ALA A 62 -17.84 -1.34 -11.11
N ALA A 63 -17.89 -1.90 -9.90
CA ALA A 63 -19.12 -2.37 -9.27
C ALA A 63 -20.06 -1.20 -8.92
N LEU A 64 -19.54 -0.14 -8.30
CA LEU A 64 -20.27 1.10 -8.00
C LEU A 64 -20.83 1.75 -9.25
N LYS A 65 -20.06 1.80 -10.34
CA LYS A 65 -20.54 2.33 -11.62
C LYS A 65 -21.70 1.51 -12.17
N LYS A 66 -21.61 0.18 -12.16
CA LYS A 66 -22.71 -0.70 -12.56
C LYS A 66 -23.95 -0.51 -11.68
N ALA A 67 -23.75 -0.33 -10.38
CA ALA A 67 -24.83 -0.06 -9.43
C ALA A 67 -25.52 1.27 -9.71
N ALA A 68 -24.76 2.32 -10.04
CA ALA A 68 -25.29 3.63 -10.42
C ALA A 68 -26.06 3.60 -11.75
N ASP A 69 -25.53 2.90 -12.76
CA ASP A 69 -26.22 2.69 -14.05
C ASP A 69 -27.53 1.92 -13.82
N PHE A 70 -27.51 0.91 -12.95
CA PHE A 70 -28.70 0.16 -12.55
C PHE A 70 -29.72 1.03 -11.79
N ALA A 71 -29.27 2.02 -11.02
CA ALA A 71 -30.12 2.99 -10.30
C ALA A 71 -30.83 4.02 -11.13
N THR A 72 -30.41 4.16 -12.38
CA THR A 72 -30.98 5.13 -13.31
C THR A 72 -31.67 4.43 -14.47
N ALA A 73 -31.89 3.11 -14.37
CA ALA A 73 -32.47 2.33 -15.43
C ALA A 73 -33.94 2.74 -15.70
N PRO A 74 -34.38 2.84 -16.98
CA PRO A 74 -35.72 3.35 -17.31
C PRO A 74 -36.87 2.46 -16.83
N ASP A 75 -36.63 1.16 -16.63
CA ASP A 75 -37.61 0.17 -16.15
C ASP A 75 -37.88 0.24 -14.65
N MET A 76 -37.15 1.12 -13.94
CA MET A 76 -37.35 1.42 -12.52
C MET A 76 -38.55 2.32 -12.23
N TRP A 77 -39.11 2.94 -13.27
CA TRP A 77 -40.16 3.93 -13.14
C TRP A 77 -41.41 3.46 -13.89
N ILE A 78 -42.53 3.39 -13.18
CA ILE A 78 -43.84 3.16 -13.81
C ILE A 78 -44.50 4.52 -14.00
N GLU A 79 -44.76 4.89 -15.24
CA GLU A 79 -45.51 6.12 -15.56
C GLU A 79 -46.99 5.90 -15.24
N GLN A 80 -47.51 6.69 -14.30
CA GLN A 80 -48.91 6.70 -13.91
C GLN A 80 -49.73 7.54 -14.90
N ALA A 81 -51.06 7.36 -14.88
CA ALA A 81 -51.98 8.04 -15.78
C ALA A 81 -52.01 9.57 -15.64
N ASP A 82 -51.48 10.11 -14.52
CA ASP A 82 -51.34 11.53 -14.24
C ASP A 82 -49.95 12.09 -14.65
N GLY A 83 -49.08 11.26 -15.24
CA GLY A 83 -47.72 11.62 -15.63
C GLY A 83 -46.69 11.57 -14.51
N MET A 84 -47.06 11.09 -13.31
CA MET A 84 -46.10 10.87 -12.23
C MET A 84 -45.38 9.52 -12.39
N LEU A 85 -44.11 9.48 -11.98
CA LEU A 85 -43.31 8.26 -11.99
C LEU A 85 -43.34 7.61 -10.61
N ASP A 86 -43.81 6.37 -10.55
CA ASP A 86 -43.77 5.54 -9.34
C ASP A 86 -42.54 4.64 -9.36
N TYR A 87 -41.84 4.55 -8.22
CA TYR A 87 -40.63 3.77 -8.09
C TYR A 87 -40.97 2.29 -7.93
N ARG A 88 -40.53 1.45 -8.87
CA ARG A 88 -40.77 0.01 -8.77
C ARG A 88 -39.76 -0.64 -7.83
N TYR A 89 -40.13 -0.73 -6.55
CA TYR A 89 -39.32 -1.41 -5.54
C TYR A 89 -39.22 -2.92 -5.84
N CYS A 90 -38.04 -3.39 -6.24
CA CYS A 90 -37.74 -4.82 -6.35
C CYS A 90 -36.73 -5.20 -5.25
N GLU A 91 -37.00 -6.22 -4.44
CA GLU A 91 -36.11 -6.59 -3.33
C GLU A 91 -34.68 -6.92 -3.78
N TRP A 92 -34.49 -7.58 -4.95
CA TRP A 92 -33.14 -7.85 -5.49
C TRP A 92 -32.32 -6.57 -5.65
N TYR A 93 -32.99 -5.45 -5.94
CA TYR A 93 -32.37 -4.16 -6.23
C TYR A 93 -31.53 -3.66 -5.05
N VAL A 94 -32.05 -3.87 -3.84
CA VAL A 94 -31.39 -3.50 -2.59
C VAL A 94 -30.13 -4.32 -2.37
N ASP A 95 -30.15 -5.60 -2.74
CA ASP A 95 -29.00 -6.49 -2.55
C ASP A 95 -27.83 -6.09 -3.45
N VAL A 96 -28.10 -5.73 -4.72
CA VAL A 96 -27.08 -5.26 -5.67
C VAL A 96 -26.45 -3.95 -5.21
N LEU A 97 -27.27 -2.99 -4.74
CA LEU A 97 -26.76 -1.72 -4.23
C LEU A 97 -25.97 -1.88 -2.94
N LYS A 98 -26.45 -2.68 -1.98
CA LYS A 98 -25.74 -2.94 -0.73
C LYS A 98 -24.39 -3.61 -0.97
N ALA A 99 -24.36 -4.63 -1.84
CA ALA A 99 -23.10 -5.30 -2.19
C ALA A 99 -22.09 -4.36 -2.86
N ALA A 100 -22.57 -3.41 -3.69
CA ALA A 100 -21.68 -2.42 -4.31
C ALA A 100 -21.18 -1.34 -3.33
N MET A 101 -21.91 -1.09 -2.24
CA MET A 101 -21.49 -0.15 -1.19
C MET A 101 -20.43 -0.74 -0.24
N GLU A 102 -20.26 -2.05 -0.21
CA GLU A 102 -19.16 -2.69 0.51
C GLU A 102 -17.86 -2.52 -0.29
N THR A 103 -16.90 -1.77 0.27
CA THR A 103 -15.63 -1.41 -0.39
C THR A 103 -14.40 -1.84 0.42
N PRO A 104 -14.21 -3.15 0.66
CA PRO A 104 -13.16 -3.68 1.53
C PRO A 104 -11.73 -3.34 1.08
N ALA A 105 -11.46 -3.22 -0.23
CA ALA A 105 -10.17 -2.79 -0.74
C ALA A 105 -9.90 -1.30 -0.46
N THR A 106 -10.93 -0.45 -0.54
CA THR A 106 -10.85 0.94 -0.11
C THR A 106 -10.60 1.03 1.40
N ASP A 107 -11.31 0.24 2.21
CA ASP A 107 -11.14 0.21 3.66
C ASP A 107 -9.74 -0.27 4.06
N ALA A 108 -9.26 -1.35 3.44
CA ALA A 108 -7.90 -1.87 3.63
C ALA A 108 -6.83 -0.85 3.21
N PHE A 109 -7.06 -0.10 2.12
CA PHE A 109 -6.16 0.98 1.70
C PHE A 109 -6.12 2.12 2.74
N LEU A 110 -7.28 2.54 3.24
CA LEU A 110 -7.35 3.59 4.27
C LEU A 110 -6.71 3.16 5.59
N ALA A 111 -6.88 1.90 6.00
CA ALA A 111 -6.19 1.33 7.15
C ALA A 111 -4.67 1.35 7.00
N GLU A 112 -4.16 0.97 5.84
CA GLU A 112 -2.72 1.03 5.54
C GLU A 112 -2.19 2.47 5.61
N VAL A 113 -2.90 3.44 5.02
CA VAL A 113 -2.52 4.86 5.09
C VAL A 113 -2.51 5.37 6.53
N ARG A 114 -3.49 4.98 7.35
CA ARG A 114 -3.52 5.34 8.77
C ARG A 114 -2.33 4.72 9.51
N ALA A 115 -2.02 3.44 9.27
CA ALA A 115 -0.87 2.76 9.88
C ALA A 115 0.46 3.42 9.49
N GLN A 116 0.65 3.78 8.22
CA GLN A 116 1.85 4.49 7.76
C GLN A 116 2.00 5.87 8.43
N GLY A 117 0.90 6.61 8.60
CA GLY A 117 0.93 7.88 9.33
C GLY A 117 1.37 7.73 10.79
N VAL A 118 0.96 6.63 11.44
CA VAL A 118 1.37 6.28 12.81
C VAL A 118 2.85 5.89 12.87
N GLU A 119 3.34 5.10 11.90
CA GLU A 119 4.75 4.72 11.80
C GLU A 119 5.65 5.94 11.55
N MET A 120 5.24 6.83 10.65
CA MET A 120 5.94 8.11 10.42
C MET A 120 6.00 8.97 11.68
N PHE A 121 4.95 8.94 12.50
CA PHE A 121 4.95 9.62 13.79
C PHE A 121 5.95 8.98 14.77
N ALA A 122 6.05 7.65 14.81
CA ALA A 122 7.05 6.93 15.60
C ALA A 122 8.48 7.32 15.21
N ASP A 123 8.79 7.37 13.91
CA ASP A 123 10.12 7.72 13.40
C ASP A 123 10.56 9.14 13.81
N HIS A 124 9.61 10.04 14.07
CA HIS A 124 9.88 11.40 14.53
C HIS A 124 9.93 11.55 16.06
N LEU A 125 9.54 10.54 16.82
CA LEU A 125 9.65 10.56 18.27
C LEU A 125 11.06 10.13 18.69
N LEU A 126 11.73 10.98 19.46
CA LEU A 126 13.00 10.64 20.13
C LEU A 126 12.77 9.82 21.42
N CYS A 127 11.69 9.03 21.49
CA CYS A 127 11.27 8.29 22.68
C CYS A 127 11.19 6.79 22.35
N ALA A 128 12.27 6.06 22.65
CA ALA A 128 12.35 4.63 22.39
C ALA A 128 11.33 3.81 23.20
N ASP A 129 10.95 4.28 24.39
CA ASP A 129 10.02 3.57 25.29
C ASP A 129 8.60 3.45 24.72
N LEU A 130 8.26 4.26 23.69
CA LEU A 130 6.93 4.29 23.08
C LEU A 130 6.91 3.76 21.63
N ASP A 131 8.08 3.55 21.01
CA ASP A 131 8.18 3.12 19.60
C ASP A 131 7.47 1.78 19.36
N ASP A 132 7.75 0.78 20.19
CA ASP A 132 7.13 -0.54 20.10
C ASP A 132 5.59 -0.47 20.21
N SER A 133 5.07 0.30 21.16
CA SER A 133 3.62 0.46 21.34
C SER A 133 2.95 1.18 20.17
N ILE A 134 3.61 2.17 19.58
CA ILE A 134 3.08 2.90 18.42
C ILE A 134 3.07 2.01 17.18
N ARG A 135 4.14 1.23 16.96
CA ARG A 135 4.21 0.28 15.85
C ARG A 135 3.21 -0.87 16.02
N GLU A 136 2.96 -1.32 17.24
CA GLU A 136 1.90 -2.29 17.54
C GLU A 136 0.51 -1.71 17.20
N PHE A 137 0.24 -0.46 17.57
CA PHE A 137 -1.01 0.22 17.19
C PHE A 137 -1.15 0.36 15.67
N ALA A 138 -0.08 0.70 14.95
CA ALA A 138 -0.08 0.71 13.49
C ALA A 138 -0.43 -0.67 12.89
N ALA A 139 0.08 -1.76 13.48
CA ALA A 139 -0.26 -3.12 13.07
C ALA A 139 -1.73 -3.46 13.33
N GLN A 140 -2.31 -3.02 14.45
CA GLN A 140 -3.72 -3.21 14.77
C GLN A 140 -4.64 -2.52 13.74
N LEU A 141 -4.30 -1.29 13.33
CA LEU A 141 -5.06 -0.55 12.31
C LEU A 141 -5.18 -1.32 10.98
N ARG A 142 -4.17 -2.11 10.61
CA ARG A 142 -4.20 -2.98 9.41
C ARG A 142 -5.13 -4.18 9.56
N GLN A 143 -5.28 -4.70 10.78
CA GLN A 143 -6.11 -5.88 11.06
C GLN A 143 -7.59 -5.54 11.20
N GLU A 144 -7.91 -4.37 11.73
CA GLU A 144 -9.29 -3.92 11.93
C GLU A 144 -10.06 -3.70 10.62
N ALA A 145 -9.40 -3.40 9.50
CA ALA A 145 -10.04 -3.29 8.18
C ALA A 145 -10.34 -4.64 7.50
N ALA A 146 -9.92 -5.77 8.10
CA ALA A 146 -10.21 -7.11 7.58
C ALA A 146 -11.44 -7.77 8.21
N GLN A 147 -12.14 -7.08 9.13
CA GLN A 147 -13.37 -7.52 9.80
C GLN A 147 -14.60 -6.85 9.20
#